data_AF-A0AAQ3PHN4-F1
#
_entry.id   AF-A0AAQ3PHN4-F1
#
_cell.length_a   1.000
_cell.length_b   1.000
_cell.length_c   1.000
_cell.angle_alpha   90.00
_cell.angle_beta   90.00
_cell.angle_gamma   90.00
#
_symmetry.space_group_name_H-M   'P 1'
#
loop_
_entity.id
_entity.type
_entity.pdbx_description
1 polymer ?
#
loop_
_entity_poly.entity_id
_entity_poly.type
_entity_poly.pdbx_seq_one_letter_code
_entity_poly.pdbx_strand_id
1 'polypeptide(L)'
;MYRPVLHAAWPADDDASSTAADYDDDGLTHIQLYVHETFPGPNATAMTVLQSPLGAATSTFGSMGVVDDEIRSGPDRSSSALLGRYQAVFFGMSLEQGKGFLSAVSLVFTAGEYAGSTLSVEGPILGFTGTIERAVVGGTGRFRLAQGYMLWTMISNPTANTSVNEVHLFSPLGATNSSFGAIGVVDDEIRAGPNRSSPLLGRYQGVFFGTSLELGKGYLSSISLVFTAGEYAGSTLSVEGPILGFTGTIERAVVGGTGKFRLARGYMLFKMISKPTPETDVNESI
;
A
#
# COMPACT_ATOMS: atom_id res chain seq x y z
N MET A 1 -31.92 -27.19 -18.36
CA MET A 1 -31.31 -26.68 -17.12
C MET A 1 -30.39 -25.54 -17.52
N TYR A 2 -30.80 -24.29 -17.29
CA TYR A 2 -30.08 -23.09 -17.77
C TYR A 2 -28.96 -22.74 -16.80
N ARG A 3 -27.76 -22.44 -17.32
CA ARG A 3 -26.55 -22.14 -16.53
C ARG A 3 -26.26 -20.63 -16.57
N PRO A 4 -26.31 -19.93 -15.42
CA PRO A 4 -25.97 -18.51 -15.36
C PRO A 4 -24.47 -18.25 -15.53
N VAL A 5 -24.12 -17.18 -16.23
CA VAL A 5 -22.73 -16.70 -16.44
C VAL A 5 -22.63 -15.23 -16.06
N LEU A 6 -21.53 -14.87 -15.39
CA LEU A 6 -21.21 -13.57 -14.78
C LEU A 6 -20.06 -12.90 -15.52
N HIS A 7 -20.02 -11.56 -15.55
CA HIS A 7 -18.92 -10.79 -16.14
C HIS A 7 -18.35 -9.80 -15.12
N ALA A 8 -17.07 -9.92 -14.72
CA ALA A 8 -16.41 -9.14 -13.65
C ALA A 8 -15.06 -8.57 -14.10
N ALA A 9 -14.37 -7.72 -13.33
CA ALA A 9 -13.04 -7.20 -13.67
C ALA A 9 -12.13 -7.16 -12.43
N TRP A 10 -11.03 -7.94 -12.41
CA TRP A 10 -10.05 -7.94 -11.29
C TRP A 10 -8.60 -7.67 -11.75
N PRO A 11 -7.76 -7.02 -10.90
CA PRO A 11 -6.33 -6.87 -11.15
C PRO A 11 -5.63 -8.25 -11.12
N ALA A 12 -4.59 -8.44 -11.94
CA ALA A 12 -3.87 -9.71 -12.10
C ALA A 12 -2.71 -9.88 -11.08
N ASP A 13 -2.45 -11.12 -10.65
CA ASP A 13 -1.29 -11.54 -9.85
C ASP A 13 -0.23 -12.19 -10.75
N ASP A 14 1.06 -11.82 -10.61
CA ASP A 14 2.21 -12.40 -11.34
C ASP A 14 3.06 -13.30 -10.43
N ASP A 15 3.47 -14.47 -10.95
CA ASP A 15 4.27 -15.54 -10.34
C ASP A 15 5.80 -15.26 -10.35
N ALA A 16 6.54 -15.70 -9.32
CA ALA A 16 8.02 -15.70 -9.30
C ALA A 16 8.61 -16.96 -8.63
N SER A 17 9.79 -17.41 -9.10
CA SER A 17 10.52 -18.56 -8.55
C SER A 17 12.05 -18.35 -8.46
N SER A 18 12.61 -18.89 -7.37
CA SER A 18 13.97 -19.44 -7.13
C SER A 18 15.13 -18.53 -6.68
N THR A 19 16.10 -19.19 -6.02
CA THR A 19 16.82 -18.89 -4.76
C THR A 19 18.32 -18.60 -4.89
N ALA A 20 18.94 -17.83 -3.96
CA ALA A 20 19.98 -18.30 -3.00
C ALA A 20 20.74 -17.15 -2.26
N ALA A 21 20.48 -17.04 -0.94
CA ALA A 21 21.32 -16.51 0.16
C ALA A 21 21.99 -15.12 0.04
N ASP A 22 21.23 -14.07 0.30
CA ASP A 22 21.72 -12.75 0.74
C ASP A 22 20.59 -12.10 1.56
N TYR A 23 20.90 -11.47 2.71
CA TYR A 23 19.95 -10.93 3.71
C TYR A 23 18.50 -10.76 3.19
N ASP A 24 17.57 -11.65 3.59
CA ASP A 24 16.21 -11.77 3.00
C ASP A 24 15.48 -10.42 2.87
N ASP A 25 15.71 -9.76 1.73
CA ASP A 25 14.99 -8.63 1.15
C ASP A 25 13.84 -9.16 0.26
N ASP A 26 13.42 -10.41 0.51
CA ASP A 26 12.73 -11.33 -0.41
C ASP A 26 11.24 -10.98 -0.66
N GLY A 27 10.93 -9.69 -0.59
CA GLY A 27 9.61 -9.11 -0.85
C GLY A 27 9.49 -7.64 -0.44
N LEU A 28 10.56 -7.01 0.05
CA LEU A 28 10.57 -5.58 0.33
C LEU A 28 11.06 -4.81 -0.89
N THR A 29 10.44 -3.68 -1.13
CA THR A 29 10.92 -2.70 -2.09
C THR A 29 11.98 -1.85 -1.41
N HIS A 30 13.17 -1.89 -1.99
CA HIS A 30 14.30 -1.08 -1.58
C HIS A 30 14.40 0.18 -2.45
N ILE A 31 14.34 1.35 -1.82
CA ILE A 31 14.54 2.66 -2.48
C ILE A 31 15.76 3.34 -1.87
N GLN A 32 16.77 3.61 -2.69
CA GLN A 32 17.95 4.37 -2.32
C GLN A 32 17.84 5.82 -2.80
N LEU A 33 18.08 6.77 -1.91
CA LEU A 33 17.95 8.21 -2.14
C LEU A 33 19.06 8.98 -1.42
N TYR A 34 19.30 10.23 -1.83
CA TYR A 34 20.28 11.11 -1.20
C TYR A 34 19.63 12.42 -0.74
N VAL A 35 19.76 12.77 0.53
CA VAL A 35 19.25 14.01 1.12
C VAL A 35 20.39 15.01 1.24
N HIS A 36 20.20 16.20 0.64
CA HIS A 36 21.19 17.27 0.60
C HIS A 36 20.77 18.41 1.52
N GLU A 37 21.50 18.57 2.61
CA GLU A 37 21.19 19.51 3.68
C GLU A 37 22.18 20.67 3.71
N THR A 38 21.68 21.87 3.99
CA THR A 38 22.46 23.10 4.10
C THR A 38 22.17 23.79 5.43
N PHE A 39 23.21 23.91 6.25
CA PHE A 39 23.24 24.53 7.56
C PHE A 39 23.85 25.94 7.50
N PRO A 40 23.74 26.72 8.58
CA PRO A 40 23.15 28.06 8.57
C PRO A 40 23.71 29.04 7.54
N GLY A 41 22.84 29.91 7.05
CA GLY A 41 23.16 30.96 6.08
C GLY A 41 21.92 31.40 5.30
N PRO A 42 22.05 32.27 4.30
CA PRO A 42 20.92 32.77 3.50
C PRO A 42 20.11 31.68 2.78
N ASN A 43 20.72 30.52 2.54
CA ASN A 43 20.12 29.39 1.83
C ASN A 43 19.99 28.16 2.74
N ALA A 44 19.88 28.37 4.06
CA ALA A 44 19.72 27.25 5.00
C ALA A 44 18.43 26.48 4.69
N THR A 45 18.56 25.16 4.59
CA THR A 45 17.44 24.23 4.43
C THR A 45 17.11 23.53 5.73
N ALA A 46 18.01 23.60 6.73
CA ALA A 46 17.80 23.11 8.07
C ALA A 46 18.20 24.17 9.11
N MET A 47 17.34 24.41 10.10
CA MET A 47 17.63 25.37 11.16
C MET A 47 16.93 25.06 12.48
N THR A 48 17.61 25.38 13.58
CA THR A 48 17.00 25.42 14.91
C THR A 48 16.13 26.68 15.05
N VAL A 49 14.84 26.48 15.24
CA VAL A 49 13.83 27.56 15.41
C VAL A 49 13.52 27.85 16.87
N LEU A 50 13.81 26.90 17.77
CA LEU A 50 13.72 27.09 19.22
C LEU A 50 14.95 26.48 19.89
N GLN A 51 15.66 27.29 20.67
CA GLN A 51 16.81 26.84 21.45
C GLN A 51 16.36 26.15 22.73
N SER A 52 17.22 25.29 23.30
CA SER A 52 16.91 24.65 24.58
C SER A 52 16.74 25.68 25.70
N PRO A 53 15.65 25.60 26.50
CA PRO A 53 15.46 26.47 27.65
C PRO A 53 16.44 26.19 28.80
N LEU A 54 17.19 25.09 28.75
CA LEU A 54 18.13 24.71 29.81
C LEU A 54 19.48 25.46 29.71
N GLY A 55 19.70 26.23 28.64
CA GLY A 55 20.85 27.13 28.48
C GLY A 55 22.22 26.46 28.30
N ALA A 56 22.33 25.15 28.51
CA ALA A 56 23.55 24.39 28.22
C ALA A 56 23.70 24.17 26.71
N ALA A 57 24.87 24.50 26.16
CA ALA A 57 25.14 24.47 24.72
C ALA A 57 24.93 23.10 24.04
N THR A 58 25.03 22.01 24.80
CA THR A 58 24.84 20.63 24.33
C THR A 58 23.44 20.09 24.66
N SER A 59 22.58 20.86 25.31
CA SER A 59 21.24 20.42 25.66
C SER A 59 20.32 20.47 24.44
N THR A 60 19.71 19.33 24.12
CA THR A 60 18.69 19.24 23.08
C THR A 60 17.29 19.42 23.67
N PHE A 61 17.08 19.08 24.94
CA PHE A 61 15.77 19.12 25.59
C PHE A 61 15.02 20.43 25.32
N GLY A 62 13.80 20.33 24.76
CA GLY A 62 12.92 21.47 24.47
C GLY A 62 13.34 22.32 23.25
N SER A 63 14.43 21.96 22.56
CA SER A 63 14.79 22.60 21.29
C SER A 63 13.90 22.10 20.14
N MET A 64 13.73 22.93 19.10
CA MET A 64 13.00 22.57 17.89
C MET A 64 13.79 22.96 16.64
N GLY A 65 13.82 22.06 15.65
CA GLY A 65 14.38 22.30 14.33
C GLY A 65 13.36 22.04 13.23
N VAL A 66 13.53 22.74 12.11
CA VAL A 66 12.77 22.53 10.87
C VAL A 66 13.73 22.25 9.73
N VAL A 67 13.32 21.38 8.81
CA VAL A 67 14.11 20.96 7.65
C VAL A 67 13.24 20.92 6.40
N ASP A 68 13.78 21.39 5.27
CA ASP A 68 13.23 21.26 3.92
C ASP A 68 14.39 21.06 2.93
N ASP A 69 14.91 19.83 2.89
CA ASP A 69 16.08 19.46 2.10
C ASP A 69 15.73 18.89 0.73
N GLU A 70 16.70 18.87 -0.18
CA GLU A 70 16.52 18.22 -1.48
C GLU A 70 16.70 16.71 -1.36
N ILE A 71 15.77 15.95 -1.95
CA ILE A 71 15.93 14.51 -2.20
C ILE A 71 16.41 14.34 -3.65
N ARG A 72 17.51 13.63 -3.85
CA ARG A 72 18.16 13.43 -5.15
C ARG A 72 18.45 11.97 -5.44
N SER A 73 18.61 11.66 -6.72
CA SER A 73 18.95 10.31 -7.21
C SER A 73 20.42 9.92 -7.00
N GLY A 74 21.27 10.85 -6.56
CA GLY A 74 22.71 10.62 -6.40
C GLY A 74 23.36 11.59 -5.40
N PRO A 75 24.58 11.27 -4.93
CA PRO A 75 25.29 12.04 -3.91
C PRO A 75 25.88 13.35 -4.43
N ASP A 76 26.15 13.47 -5.75
CA ASP A 76 26.60 14.72 -6.36
C ASP A 76 25.41 15.58 -6.77
N ARG A 77 25.27 16.73 -6.12
CA ARG A 77 24.18 17.68 -6.37
C ARG A 77 24.15 18.21 -7.80
N SER A 78 25.31 18.36 -8.44
CA SER A 78 25.44 19.01 -9.75
C SER A 78 25.02 18.12 -10.92
N SER A 79 25.12 16.80 -10.74
CA SER A 79 24.87 15.81 -11.79
C SER A 79 23.66 14.90 -11.54
N SER A 80 23.13 14.85 -10.31
CA SER A 80 21.97 14.03 -9.96
C SER A 80 20.62 14.73 -10.22
N ALA A 81 19.57 13.94 -10.42
CA ALA A 81 18.22 14.45 -10.59
C ALA A 81 17.60 14.83 -9.24
N LEU A 82 16.87 15.95 -9.19
CA LEU A 82 16.01 16.31 -8.06
C LEU A 82 14.73 15.46 -8.12
N LEU A 83 14.46 14.70 -7.06
CA LEU A 83 13.31 13.80 -6.96
C LEU A 83 12.20 14.35 -6.06
N GLY A 84 12.54 15.23 -5.11
CA GLY A 84 11.57 15.71 -4.14
C GLY A 84 12.18 16.52 -3.00
N ARG A 85 11.44 16.58 -1.88
CA ARG A 85 11.79 17.32 -0.66
C ARG A 85 11.73 16.43 0.57
N TYR A 86 12.73 16.55 1.44
CA TYR A 86 12.73 15.94 2.77
C TYR A 86 12.30 17.01 3.76
N GLN A 87 11.05 16.95 4.21
CA GLN A 87 10.44 17.96 5.06
C GLN A 87 10.21 17.42 6.45
N ALA A 88 10.74 18.10 7.46
CA ALA A 88 10.73 17.55 8.81
C ALA A 88 10.68 18.58 9.92
N VAL A 89 10.17 18.12 11.06
CA VAL A 89 10.34 18.76 12.36
C VAL A 89 11.11 17.84 13.29
N PHE A 90 11.99 18.42 14.10
CA PHE A 90 12.78 17.72 15.11
C PHE A 90 12.52 18.38 16.46
N PHE A 91 12.22 17.57 17.47
CA PHE A 91 12.04 17.99 18.85
C PHE A 91 13.14 17.37 19.70
N GLY A 92 13.91 18.16 20.43
CA GLY A 92 14.84 17.58 21.39
C GLY A 92 14.10 17.09 22.62
N MET A 93 14.14 15.78 22.84
CA MET A 93 13.33 15.10 23.86
C MET A 93 14.16 14.59 25.04
N SER A 94 15.49 14.51 24.90
CA SER A 94 16.36 13.94 25.93
C SER A 94 16.92 14.99 26.88
N LEU A 95 16.95 14.65 28.17
CA LEU A 95 17.71 15.38 29.20
C LEU A 95 19.20 15.00 29.20
N GLU A 96 19.58 13.92 28.52
CA GLU A 96 20.98 13.56 28.31
C GLU A 96 21.62 14.51 27.29
N GLN A 97 22.80 15.04 27.62
CA GLN A 97 23.49 16.00 26.77
C GLN A 97 23.86 15.38 25.41
N GLY A 98 23.58 16.12 24.33
CA GLY A 98 23.99 15.77 22.97
C GLY A 98 23.22 14.63 22.30
N LYS A 99 22.07 14.20 22.84
CA LYS A 99 21.31 13.04 22.32
C LYS A 99 19.81 13.31 22.20
N GLY A 100 19.12 12.38 21.55
CA GLY A 100 17.68 12.16 21.69
C GLY A 100 16.79 13.26 21.14
N PHE A 101 16.57 13.21 19.83
CA PHE A 101 15.47 13.93 19.17
C PHE A 101 14.30 12.99 18.91
N LEU A 102 13.09 13.52 18.81
CA LEU A 102 11.97 12.90 18.11
C LEU A 102 11.78 13.65 16.81
N SER A 103 11.63 12.95 15.70
CA SER A 103 11.35 13.60 14.42
C SER A 103 10.08 13.08 13.78
N ALA A 104 9.40 13.98 13.08
CA ALA A 104 8.32 13.69 12.16
C ALA A 104 8.73 14.21 10.78
N VAL A 105 8.76 13.31 9.81
CA VAL A 105 9.37 13.54 8.51
C VAL A 105 8.39 13.13 7.42
N SER A 106 8.28 13.97 6.39
CA SER A 106 7.62 13.67 5.12
C SER A 106 8.66 13.69 3.99
N LEU A 107 8.80 12.58 3.28
CA LEU A 107 9.48 12.55 1.99
C LEU A 107 8.44 12.85 0.92
N VAL A 108 8.55 14.00 0.28
CA VAL A 108 7.59 14.51 -0.71
C VAL A 108 8.19 14.40 -2.10
N PHE A 109 7.74 13.43 -2.89
CA PHE A 109 8.27 13.19 -4.23
C PHE A 109 7.56 14.07 -5.26
N THR A 110 8.32 14.85 -6.02
CA THR A 110 7.79 15.78 -7.03
C THR A 110 8.23 15.43 -8.45
N ALA A 111 9.14 14.46 -8.60
CA ALA A 111 9.66 13.99 -9.89
C ALA A 111 10.01 12.49 -9.83
N GLY A 112 10.34 11.91 -10.98
CA GLY A 112 10.64 10.48 -11.11
C GLY A 112 9.41 9.58 -10.99
N GLU A 113 9.64 8.30 -10.74
CA GLU A 113 8.60 7.26 -10.66
C GLU A 113 7.53 7.54 -9.58
N TYR A 114 7.96 8.14 -8.47
CA TYR A 114 7.14 8.37 -7.29
C TYR A 114 6.51 9.77 -7.24
N ALA A 115 6.62 10.58 -8.30
CA ALA A 115 6.08 11.93 -8.35
C ALA A 115 4.60 11.99 -7.91
N GLY A 116 4.29 12.91 -6.99
CA GLY A 116 2.97 13.08 -6.40
C GLY A 116 2.67 12.16 -5.21
N SER A 117 3.61 11.30 -4.80
CA SER A 117 3.49 10.42 -3.63
C SER A 117 4.28 10.95 -2.43
N THR A 118 3.95 10.50 -1.22
CA THR A 118 4.69 10.84 -0.01
C THR A 118 4.93 9.63 0.89
N LEU A 119 6.01 9.64 1.67
CA LEU A 119 6.25 8.71 2.78
C LEU A 119 6.34 9.47 4.10
N SER A 120 5.77 8.91 5.16
CA SER A 120 5.85 9.45 6.53
C SER A 120 6.79 8.60 7.37
N VAL A 121 7.79 9.23 7.98
CA VAL A 121 8.80 8.57 8.81
C VAL A 121 8.83 9.22 10.18
N GLU A 122 8.59 8.43 11.22
CA GLU A 122 8.49 8.88 12.60
C GLU A 122 9.39 8.06 13.52
N GLY A 123 9.84 8.68 14.61
CA GLY A 123 10.59 7.97 15.64
C GLY A 123 11.79 8.74 16.18
N PRO A 124 12.42 8.18 17.24
CA PRO A 124 13.52 8.82 17.92
C PRO A 124 14.82 8.77 17.11
N ILE A 125 15.66 9.77 17.31
CA ILE A 125 17.05 9.83 16.89
C ILE A 125 17.90 9.82 18.15
N LEU A 126 18.51 8.67 18.42
CA LEU A 126 19.25 8.44 19.67
C LEU A 126 20.67 9.05 19.62
N GLY A 127 21.18 9.32 18.43
CA GLY A 127 22.45 9.99 18.18
C GLY A 127 22.73 10.06 16.69
N PHE A 128 23.76 10.83 16.32
CA PHE A 128 24.21 10.98 14.93
C PHE A 128 25.50 10.20 14.63
N THR A 129 25.87 9.26 15.51
CA THR A 129 27.03 8.40 15.34
C THR A 129 26.65 7.12 14.62
N GLY A 130 26.89 7.07 13.31
CA GLY A 130 26.58 5.91 12.45
C GLY A 130 25.20 5.99 11.81
N THR A 131 24.73 4.83 11.32
CA THR A 131 23.44 4.69 10.66
C THR A 131 22.29 4.78 11.65
N ILE A 132 21.29 5.59 11.32
CA ILE A 132 20.07 5.78 12.10
C ILE A 132 18.93 5.01 11.41
N GLU A 133 18.28 4.12 12.15
CA GLU A 133 17.04 3.48 11.72
C GLU A 133 15.82 4.26 12.21
N ARG A 134 14.82 4.45 11.34
CA ARG A 134 13.56 5.11 11.67
C ARG A 134 12.37 4.38 11.05
N ALA A 135 11.21 4.39 11.69
CA ALA A 135 10.04 3.68 11.20
C ALA A 135 9.35 4.47 10.07
N VAL A 136 9.08 3.80 8.95
CA VAL A 136 8.11 4.25 7.94
C VAL A 136 6.74 3.88 8.48
N VAL A 137 5.95 4.90 8.83
CA VAL A 137 4.64 4.73 9.50
C VAL A 137 3.45 4.88 8.55
N GLY A 138 3.70 5.29 7.31
CA GLY A 138 2.64 5.51 6.32
C GLY A 138 3.14 6.16 5.04
N GLY A 139 2.20 6.40 4.13
CA GLY A 139 2.45 7.13 2.89
C GLY A 139 1.18 7.43 2.12
N THR A 140 1.32 8.22 1.06
CA THR A 140 0.24 8.61 0.14
C THR A 140 0.61 8.28 -1.31
N GLY A 141 -0.36 8.35 -2.22
CA GLY A 141 -0.12 8.03 -3.63
C GLY A 141 0.28 6.57 -3.82
N ARG A 142 1.44 6.33 -4.44
CA ARG A 142 2.01 5.00 -4.65
C ARG A 142 2.39 4.29 -3.34
N PHE A 143 2.59 5.05 -2.26
CA PHE A 143 2.99 4.54 -0.95
C PHE A 143 1.82 4.43 0.04
N ARG A 144 0.59 4.30 -0.46
CA ARG A 144 -0.59 4.17 0.41
C ARG A 144 -0.45 2.92 1.29
N LEU A 145 -0.65 3.09 2.60
CA LEU A 145 -0.49 2.04 3.63
C LEU A 145 0.94 1.51 3.79
N ALA A 146 1.96 2.23 3.30
CA ALA A 146 3.35 1.87 3.49
C ALA A 146 3.70 1.64 4.96
N GLN A 147 4.38 0.55 5.25
CA GLN A 147 4.98 0.26 6.56
C GLN A 147 6.40 -0.25 6.34
N GLY A 148 7.34 0.05 7.21
CA GLY A 148 8.71 -0.42 7.04
C GLY A 148 9.69 0.40 7.86
N TYR A 149 10.92 0.49 7.37
CA TYR A 149 11.98 1.25 8.03
C TYR A 149 12.84 2.01 7.03
N MET A 150 13.47 3.04 7.53
CA MET A 150 14.39 3.92 6.82
C MET A 150 15.74 3.83 7.53
N LEU A 151 16.80 3.54 6.80
CA LEU A 151 18.17 3.71 7.24
C LEU A 151 18.69 5.05 6.70
N TRP A 152 19.29 5.84 7.57
CA TRP A 152 19.85 7.14 7.25
C TRP A 152 21.31 7.19 7.71
N THR A 153 22.22 7.52 6.80
CA THR A 153 23.65 7.58 7.07
C THR A 153 24.23 8.85 6.47
N MET A 154 24.93 9.67 7.27
CA MET A 154 25.69 10.79 6.73
C MET A 154 26.95 10.26 6.03
N ILE A 155 27.07 10.49 4.72
CA ILE A 155 28.15 9.94 3.89
C ILE A 155 29.22 10.96 3.51
N SER A 156 28.89 12.27 3.52
CA SER A 156 29.88 13.32 3.27
C SER A 156 29.46 14.68 3.81
N ASN A 157 30.45 15.55 4.03
CA ASN A 157 30.28 16.97 4.33
C ASN A 157 31.09 17.80 3.32
N PRO A 158 30.56 18.09 2.13
CA PRO A 158 31.32 18.74 1.05
C PRO A 158 31.86 20.13 1.41
N THR A 159 31.17 20.82 2.33
CA THR A 159 31.59 22.11 2.88
C THR A 159 31.33 22.11 4.39
N ALA A 160 31.80 23.15 5.09
CA ALA A 160 31.53 23.32 6.53
C ALA A 160 30.02 23.45 6.87
N ASN A 161 29.20 23.77 5.87
CA ASN A 161 27.78 24.10 6.04
C ASN A 161 26.86 23.14 5.28
N THR A 162 27.36 22.05 4.71
CA THR A 162 26.53 21.15 3.90
C THR A 162 26.83 19.71 4.25
N SER A 163 25.79 18.89 4.35
CA SER A 163 25.91 17.44 4.47
C SER A 163 25.16 16.74 3.34
N VAL A 164 25.62 15.54 3.01
CA VAL A 164 24.92 14.61 2.14
C VAL A 164 24.66 13.34 2.94
N ASN A 165 23.38 12.98 3.02
CA ASN A 165 22.93 11.81 3.74
C ASN A 165 22.39 10.79 2.73
N GLU A 166 22.84 9.55 2.86
CA GLU A 166 22.32 8.42 2.12
C GLU A 166 21.14 7.82 2.89
N VAL A 167 20.04 7.58 2.19
CA VAL A 167 18.79 7.06 2.73
C VAL A 167 18.42 5.79 1.99
N HIS A 168 18.24 4.71 2.75
CA HIS A 168 17.68 3.46 2.25
C HIS A 168 16.31 3.26 2.88
N LEU A 169 15.26 3.19 2.07
CA LEU A 169 13.91 2.86 2.51
C LEU A 169 13.66 1.40 2.19
N PHE A 170 13.31 0.64 3.22
CA PHE A 170 12.88 -0.73 3.11
C PHE A 170 11.45 -0.78 3.57
N SER A 171 10.57 -1.04 2.63
CA SER A 171 9.16 -1.20 2.92
C SER A 171 8.62 -2.17 1.89
N PRO A 172 7.57 -2.95 2.17
CA PRO A 172 6.94 -3.80 1.18
C PRO A 172 6.19 -2.96 0.14
N LEU A 173 6.75 -1.84 -0.33
CA LEU A 173 6.18 -0.86 -1.26
C LEU A 173 6.02 -1.45 -2.66
N GLY A 174 5.08 -2.36 -2.78
CA GLY A 174 4.92 -3.22 -3.93
C GLY A 174 4.11 -4.47 -3.60
N ALA A 175 4.03 -4.86 -2.33
CA ALA A 175 3.10 -5.85 -1.83
C ALA A 175 1.79 -5.18 -1.35
N THR A 176 1.01 -4.66 -2.30
CA THR A 176 -0.45 -4.56 -2.11
C THR A 176 -1.15 -5.93 -2.29
N ASN A 177 -0.42 -7.05 -2.21
CA ASN A 177 -0.95 -8.39 -2.46
C ASN A 177 -1.47 -9.10 -1.20
N SER A 178 -1.43 -8.45 -0.02
CA SER A 178 -2.29 -8.87 1.08
C SER A 178 -3.68 -8.29 0.84
N SER A 179 -4.68 -9.16 0.77
CA SER A 179 -6.07 -8.71 0.73
C SER A 179 -6.46 -8.04 2.06
N PHE A 180 -5.71 -8.24 3.15
CA PHE A 180 -6.08 -7.80 4.49
C PHE A 180 -6.47 -6.31 4.57
N GLY A 181 -7.74 -6.06 4.93
CA GLY A 181 -8.30 -4.72 5.05
C GLY A 181 -8.83 -4.12 3.75
N ALA A 182 -8.65 -4.78 2.61
CA ALA A 182 -9.27 -4.37 1.35
C ALA A 182 -10.79 -4.59 1.38
N ILE A 183 -11.55 -3.64 0.81
CA ILE A 183 -13.00 -3.76 0.61
C ILE A 183 -13.29 -3.62 -0.88
N GLY A 184 -13.92 -4.64 -1.45
CA GLY A 184 -14.44 -4.64 -2.82
C GLY A 184 -15.96 -4.61 -2.82
N VAL A 185 -16.56 -3.89 -3.77
CA VAL A 185 -18.01 -3.90 -4.02
C VAL A 185 -18.22 -4.33 -5.46
N VAL A 186 -19.20 -5.20 -5.69
CA VAL A 186 -19.52 -5.74 -7.01
C VAL A 186 -20.98 -5.51 -7.35
N ASP A 187 -21.25 -5.25 -8.63
CA ASP A 187 -22.59 -5.20 -9.20
C ASP A 187 -22.55 -5.62 -10.68
N ASP A 188 -22.39 -6.92 -10.90
CA ASP A 188 -22.15 -7.50 -12.23
C ASP A 188 -23.42 -8.01 -12.89
N GLU A 189 -23.41 -8.16 -14.21
CA GLU A 189 -24.53 -8.74 -14.96
C GLU A 189 -24.56 -10.28 -14.82
N ILE A 190 -25.73 -10.85 -14.52
CA ILE A 190 -26.00 -12.29 -14.64
C ILE A 190 -26.68 -12.52 -15.99
N ARG A 191 -26.09 -13.34 -16.86
CA ARG A 191 -26.64 -13.65 -18.18
C ARG A 191 -26.84 -15.15 -18.39
N ALA A 192 -27.67 -15.51 -19.37
CA ALA A 192 -28.00 -16.90 -19.68
C ALA A 192 -26.88 -17.66 -20.43
N GLY A 193 -25.82 -16.96 -20.86
CA GLY A 193 -24.66 -17.55 -21.49
C GLY A 193 -23.44 -16.63 -21.45
N PRO A 194 -22.28 -17.09 -21.95
CA PRO A 194 -20.99 -16.41 -21.81
C PRO A 194 -20.83 -15.18 -22.72
N ASN A 195 -21.73 -15.00 -23.67
CA ASN A 195 -21.71 -13.84 -24.56
C ASN A 195 -22.57 -12.73 -23.94
N ARG A 196 -22.07 -11.49 -23.96
CA ARG A 196 -22.80 -10.30 -23.51
C ARG A 196 -24.11 -10.06 -24.25
N SER A 197 -24.26 -10.58 -25.46
CA SER A 197 -25.53 -10.56 -26.22
C SER A 197 -26.58 -11.55 -25.72
N SER A 198 -26.21 -12.49 -24.84
CA SER A 198 -27.15 -13.46 -24.28
C SER A 198 -28.15 -12.79 -23.32
N PRO A 199 -29.34 -13.38 -23.12
CA PRO A 199 -30.37 -12.80 -22.26
C PRO A 199 -29.85 -12.42 -20.87
N LEU A 200 -30.10 -11.18 -20.45
CA LEU A 200 -29.86 -10.72 -19.09
C LEU A 200 -30.89 -11.38 -18.16
N LEU A 201 -30.40 -11.96 -17.07
CA LEU A 201 -31.22 -12.65 -16.06
C LEU A 201 -31.28 -11.87 -14.74
N GLY A 202 -30.27 -11.06 -14.42
CA GLY A 202 -30.18 -10.40 -13.14
C GLY A 202 -28.86 -9.69 -12.86
N ARG A 203 -28.58 -9.44 -11.57
CA ARG A 203 -27.36 -8.80 -11.06
C ARG A 203 -26.68 -9.64 -9.98
N TYR A 204 -25.36 -9.65 -9.97
CA TYR A 204 -24.53 -10.25 -8.92
C TYR A 204 -23.95 -9.13 -8.08
N GLN A 205 -24.52 -8.96 -6.88
CA GLN A 205 -24.30 -7.78 -6.06
C GLN A 205 -23.75 -8.17 -4.71
N GLY A 206 -22.78 -7.41 -4.21
CA GLY A 206 -22.34 -7.59 -2.83
C GLY A 206 -20.95 -7.04 -2.54
N VAL A 207 -20.34 -7.60 -1.51
CA VAL A 207 -19.09 -7.09 -0.93
C VAL A 207 -18.07 -8.21 -0.73
N PHE A 208 -16.80 -7.84 -0.84
CA PHE A 208 -15.65 -8.65 -0.48
C PHE A 208 -14.84 -7.90 0.57
N PHE A 209 -14.45 -8.60 1.62
CA PHE A 209 -13.51 -8.14 2.63
C PHE A 209 -12.27 -8.99 2.49
N GLY A 210 -11.12 -8.40 2.23
CA GLY A 210 -9.89 -9.16 2.32
C GLY A 210 -9.54 -9.39 3.79
N THR A 211 -9.51 -10.65 4.18
CA THR A 211 -9.46 -11.10 5.58
C THR A 211 -8.19 -11.89 5.89
N SER A 212 -7.38 -12.17 4.89
CA SER A 212 -6.16 -12.98 5.02
C SER A 212 -4.92 -12.10 5.04
N LEU A 213 -4.06 -12.37 6.02
CA LEU A 213 -2.70 -11.85 6.05
C LEU A 213 -1.78 -12.59 5.06
N GLU A 214 -2.15 -13.81 4.60
CA GLU A 214 -1.42 -14.52 3.55
C GLU A 214 -1.61 -13.86 2.19
N LEU A 215 -0.51 -13.72 1.46
CA LEU A 215 -0.43 -13.16 0.11
C LEU A 215 -1.33 -13.91 -0.88
N GLY A 216 -2.10 -13.18 -1.69
CA GLY A 216 -2.91 -13.74 -2.79
C GLY A 216 -4.14 -14.57 -2.37
N LYS A 217 -4.51 -14.56 -1.07
CA LYS A 217 -5.59 -15.41 -0.55
C LYS A 217 -6.66 -14.64 0.24
N GLY A 218 -7.80 -15.31 0.43
CA GLY A 218 -8.69 -15.15 1.58
C GLY A 218 -9.54 -13.88 1.64
N TYR A 219 -10.46 -13.74 0.69
CA TYR A 219 -11.57 -12.79 0.81
C TYR A 219 -12.74 -13.44 1.55
N LEU A 220 -13.37 -12.76 2.50
CA LEU A 220 -14.72 -13.07 2.94
C LEU A 220 -15.71 -12.33 2.05
N SER A 221 -16.74 -13.01 1.56
CA SER A 221 -17.73 -12.41 0.68
C SER A 221 -19.15 -12.59 1.19
N SER A 222 -20.00 -11.58 0.95
CA SER A 222 -21.46 -11.67 1.07
C SER A 222 -22.07 -11.16 -0.22
N ILE A 223 -22.76 -12.05 -0.93
CA ILE A 223 -23.21 -11.86 -2.31
C ILE A 223 -24.68 -12.23 -2.43
N SER A 224 -25.41 -11.42 -3.18
CA SER A 224 -26.78 -11.68 -3.63
C SER A 224 -26.84 -11.78 -5.16
N LEU A 225 -27.34 -12.91 -5.66
CA LEU A 225 -27.78 -13.03 -7.05
C LEU A 225 -29.23 -12.54 -7.12
N VAL A 226 -29.45 -11.40 -7.75
CA VAL A 226 -30.74 -10.72 -7.85
C VAL A 226 -31.32 -10.97 -9.23
N PHE A 227 -32.31 -11.85 -9.34
CA PHE A 227 -32.93 -12.17 -10.62
C PHE A 227 -34.01 -11.15 -10.98
N THR A 228 -33.86 -10.50 -12.13
CA THR A 228 -34.77 -9.46 -12.63
C THR A 228 -35.52 -9.89 -13.88
N ALA A 229 -35.19 -11.05 -14.46
CA ALA A 229 -35.81 -11.57 -15.67
C ALA A 229 -35.91 -13.11 -15.66
N GLY A 230 -36.68 -13.64 -16.60
CA GLY A 230 -36.91 -15.08 -16.76
C GLY A 230 -37.77 -15.70 -15.66
N GLU A 231 -37.69 -17.02 -15.53
CA GLU A 231 -38.52 -17.79 -14.60
C GLU A 231 -38.34 -17.38 -13.13
N TYR A 232 -37.16 -16.86 -12.77
CA TYR A 232 -36.78 -16.53 -11.40
C TYR A 232 -36.91 -15.04 -11.07
N ALA A 233 -37.44 -14.22 -11.99
CA ALA A 233 -37.61 -12.79 -11.77
C ALA A 233 -38.28 -12.47 -10.43
N GLY A 234 -37.72 -11.52 -9.68
CA GLY A 234 -38.17 -11.13 -8.35
C GLY A 234 -37.67 -12.03 -7.21
N SER A 235 -36.82 -13.02 -7.50
CA SER A 235 -36.19 -13.90 -6.49
C SER A 235 -34.72 -13.52 -6.30
N THR A 236 -34.17 -13.87 -5.13
CA THR A 236 -32.73 -13.73 -4.85
C THR A 236 -32.14 -15.02 -4.31
N LEU A 237 -30.86 -15.26 -4.57
CA LEU A 237 -30.04 -16.27 -3.88
C LEU A 237 -28.92 -15.57 -3.12
N SER A 238 -28.68 -15.99 -1.87
CA SER A 238 -27.63 -15.45 -1.02
C SER A 238 -26.49 -16.45 -0.89
N VAL A 239 -25.29 -15.98 -1.17
CA VAL A 239 -24.07 -16.79 -1.21
C VAL A 239 -23.01 -16.10 -0.36
N GLU A 240 -22.55 -16.80 0.68
CA GLU A 240 -21.64 -16.23 1.68
C GLU A 240 -20.47 -17.15 1.96
N GLY A 241 -19.37 -16.56 2.43
CA GLY A 241 -18.21 -17.31 2.93
C GLY A 241 -16.89 -16.92 2.27
N PRO A 242 -15.81 -17.63 2.64
CA PRO A 242 -14.47 -17.33 2.18
C PRO A 242 -14.26 -17.72 0.72
N ILE A 243 -13.41 -16.96 0.04
CA ILE A 243 -12.86 -17.23 -1.28
C ILE A 243 -11.38 -17.43 -1.09
N LEU A 244 -10.96 -18.68 -1.28
CA LEU A 244 -9.60 -19.13 -0.97
C LEU A 244 -8.64 -19.05 -2.17
N GLY A 245 -9.15 -18.60 -3.33
CA GLY A 245 -8.38 -18.37 -4.55
C GLY A 245 -9.29 -18.29 -5.78
N PHE A 246 -8.76 -17.84 -6.91
CA PHE A 246 -9.48 -17.73 -8.19
C PHE A 246 -8.90 -18.64 -9.29
N THR A 247 -7.92 -19.48 -8.97
CA THR A 247 -7.17 -20.32 -9.92
C THR A 247 -7.91 -21.60 -10.32
N GLY A 248 -9.13 -21.84 -9.81
CA GLY A 248 -9.93 -23.02 -10.10
C GLY A 248 -11.41 -22.83 -9.80
N THR A 249 -12.18 -23.92 -9.91
CA THR A 249 -13.58 -23.92 -9.47
C THR A 249 -13.63 -23.79 -7.95
N ILE A 250 -14.33 -22.79 -7.45
CA ILE A 250 -14.60 -22.62 -6.02
C ILE A 250 -16.02 -23.03 -5.69
N GLU A 251 -16.19 -23.69 -4.56
CA GLU A 251 -17.49 -23.96 -3.96
C GLU A 251 -17.85 -22.82 -3.01
N ARG A 252 -19.09 -22.35 -3.09
CA ARG A 252 -19.62 -21.25 -2.28
C ARG A 252 -20.90 -21.70 -1.60
N ALA A 253 -21.03 -21.43 -0.30
CA ALA A 253 -22.22 -21.83 0.44
C ALA A 253 -23.44 -20.99 0.03
N VAL A 254 -24.52 -21.66 -0.37
CA VAL A 254 -25.85 -21.05 -0.51
C VAL A 254 -26.48 -21.05 0.87
N VAL A 255 -26.56 -19.88 1.48
CA VAL A 255 -27.07 -19.71 2.85
C VAL A 255 -28.55 -19.36 2.89
N GLY A 256 -29.15 -19.00 1.75
CA GLY A 256 -30.55 -18.65 1.67
C GLY A 256 -30.97 -18.07 0.34
N GLY A 257 -32.20 -17.55 0.31
CA GLY A 257 -32.78 -16.89 -0.84
C GLY A 257 -34.20 -16.40 -0.57
N THR A 258 -34.73 -15.62 -1.51
CA THR A 258 -36.09 -15.09 -1.48
C THR A 258 -36.89 -15.57 -2.70
N GLY A 259 -38.20 -15.30 -2.71
CA GLY A 259 -39.07 -15.66 -3.84
C GLY A 259 -39.12 -17.17 -4.08
N LYS A 260 -38.69 -17.62 -5.27
CA LYS A 260 -38.61 -19.04 -5.65
C LYS A 260 -37.49 -19.80 -4.95
N PHE A 261 -36.53 -19.10 -4.33
CA PHE A 261 -35.41 -19.70 -3.59
C PHE A 261 -35.57 -19.62 -2.07
N ARG A 262 -36.81 -19.46 -1.57
CA ARG A 262 -37.04 -19.50 -0.13
C ARG A 262 -36.54 -20.81 0.45
N LEU A 263 -35.79 -20.70 1.55
CA LEU A 263 -35.16 -21.83 2.25
C LEU A 263 -34.10 -22.58 1.41
N ALA A 264 -33.62 -22.00 0.30
CA ALA A 264 -32.52 -22.58 -0.46
C ALA A 264 -31.29 -22.77 0.44
N ARG A 265 -30.72 -23.98 0.38
CA ARG A 265 -29.48 -24.37 1.05
C ARG A 265 -28.71 -25.27 0.11
N GLY A 266 -27.39 -25.26 0.24
CA GLY A 266 -26.51 -26.09 -0.56
C GLY A 266 -25.26 -25.32 -0.92
N TYR A 267 -24.78 -25.52 -2.14
CA TYR A 267 -23.59 -24.87 -2.64
C TYR A 267 -23.79 -24.41 -4.08
N MET A 268 -22.95 -23.45 -4.48
CA MET A 268 -22.78 -22.96 -5.83
C MET A 268 -21.33 -23.20 -6.22
N LEU A 269 -21.10 -23.69 -7.43
CA LEU A 269 -19.77 -23.72 -8.03
C LEU A 269 -19.55 -22.46 -8.84
N PHE A 270 -18.41 -21.81 -8.65
CA PHE A 270 -18.03 -20.60 -9.37
C PHE A 270 -16.67 -20.82 -10.03
N LYS A 271 -16.57 -20.53 -11.32
CA LYS A 271 -15.34 -20.77 -12.09
C LYS A 271 -15.16 -19.70 -13.16
N MET A 272 -13.96 -19.13 -13.27
CA MET A 272 -13.60 -18.30 -14.42
C MET A 272 -13.46 -19.18 -15.68
N ILE A 273 -14.16 -18.82 -16.75
CA ILE A 273 -14.19 -19.57 -18.01
C ILE A 273 -13.52 -18.82 -19.17
N SER A 274 -13.41 -17.49 -19.11
CA SER A 274 -12.62 -16.72 -20.09
C SER A 274 -12.30 -15.32 -19.59
N LYS A 275 -11.28 -14.69 -20.17
CA LYS A 275 -10.90 -13.29 -19.94
C LYS A 275 -10.80 -12.53 -21.28
N PRO A 276 -11.95 -12.15 -21.89
CA PRO A 276 -11.97 -11.56 -23.23
C PRO A 276 -11.22 -10.22 -23.35
N THR A 277 -11.09 -9.45 -22.27
CA THR A 277 -10.23 -8.26 -22.19
C THR A 277 -9.50 -8.25 -20.85
N PRO A 278 -8.42 -7.46 -20.68
CA PRO A 278 -7.75 -7.31 -19.38
C PRO A 278 -8.69 -6.88 -18.25
N GLU A 279 -9.75 -6.15 -18.58
CA GLU A 279 -10.77 -5.61 -17.68
C GLU A 279 -12.08 -6.42 -17.68
N THR A 280 -12.12 -7.61 -18.31
CA THR A 280 -13.33 -8.42 -18.35
C THR A 280 -13.01 -9.89 -18.15
N ASP A 281 -13.47 -10.43 -17.05
CA ASP A 281 -13.54 -11.83 -16.67
C ASP A 281 -14.96 -12.34 -16.93
N VAL A 282 -15.09 -13.59 -17.36
CA VAL A 282 -16.38 -14.28 -17.53
C VAL A 282 -16.36 -15.51 -16.64
N ASN A 283 -17.33 -15.62 -15.72
CA ASN A 283 -17.41 -16.66 -14.71
C ASN A 283 -18.69 -17.48 -14.85
N GLU A 284 -18.60 -18.80 -14.87
CA GLU A 284 -19.75 -19.70 -14.82
C GLU A 284 -20.15 -19.95 -13.36
N SER A 285 -21.47 -19.97 -13.11
CA SER A 285 -22.06 -20.31 -11.81
C SER A 285 -23.00 -21.51 -11.97
N ILE A 286 -22.77 -22.59 -11.23
CA ILE A 286 -23.57 -23.84 -11.29
C ILE A 286 -24.15 -24.19 -9.94
#